data_AF-C8PJK3-F1
#
_entry.id   AF-C8PJK3-F1
#
_cell.length_a   1.000
_cell.length_b   1.000
_cell.length_c   1.000
_cell.angle_alpha   90.00
_cell.angle_beta   90.00
_cell.angle_gamma   90.00
#
_symmetry.space_group_name_H-M   'P 1'
#
loop_
_entity.id
_entity.type
_entity.pdbx_description
1 polymer ?
#
loop_
_entity_poly.entity_id
_entity_poly.type
_entity_poly.pdbx_seq_one_letter_code
_entity_poly.pdbx_strand_id
1 'polypeptide(L)' 'MKQSVKFKAQNIHCENCARTIKNALKDDFGEIEVDVASGVVSLSLDPRDEAKFKEEMDDLGFSVAEKLA' A
#
# COMPACT_ATOMS: atom_id res chain seq x y z
N MET A 1 1.16 -3.01 -17.79
CA MET A 1 2.31 -3.89 -17.44
C MET A 1 2.51 -3.63 -15.96
N LYS A 2 2.14 -4.59 -15.10
CA LYS A 2 2.26 -4.42 -13.65
C LYS A 2 3.71 -4.59 -13.24
N GLN A 3 4.17 -3.75 -12.31
CA GLN A 3 5.51 -3.84 -11.72
C GLN A 3 5.39 -4.05 -10.23
N SER A 4 6.24 -4.92 -9.67
CA SER A 4 6.38 -5.05 -8.23
C SER A 4 7.01 -3.77 -7.70
N VAL A 5 6.33 -3.10 -6.78
CA VAL A 5 6.76 -1.84 -6.18
C VAL A 5 6.58 -1.90 -4.68
N LYS A 6 7.45 -1.17 -3.99
CA LYS A 6 7.43 -1.05 -2.53
C LYS A 6 7.23 0.41 -2.16
N PHE A 7 6.34 0.66 -1.22
CA PHE A 7 6.03 1.98 -0.69
C PHE A 7 6.23 1.97 0.81
N LYS A 8 6.92 2.98 1.32
CA LYS A 8 6.97 3.26 2.75
C LYS A 8 5.76 4.09 3.12
N ALA A 9 4.92 3.57 3.98
CA ALA A 9 3.72 4.22 4.46
C ALA A 9 3.85 4.55 5.97
N GLN A 10 3.20 5.63 6.38
CA GLN A 10 3.11 6.05 7.77
C GLN A 10 1.77 5.65 8.38
N ASN A 11 1.65 5.76 9.70
CA ASN A 11 0.46 5.37 10.48
C ASN A 11 0.09 3.87 10.48
N ILE A 12 0.98 3.00 10.00
CA ILE A 12 0.83 1.53 10.13
C ILE A 12 1.49 1.09 11.44
N HIS A 13 0.69 0.94 12.49
CA HIS A 13 1.18 0.61 13.84
C HIS A 13 0.80 -0.78 14.35
N CYS A 14 -0.15 -1.46 13.68
CA CYS A 14 -0.60 -2.78 14.11
C CYS A 14 -0.99 -3.67 12.92
N GLU A 15 -1.07 -4.98 13.18
CA GLU A 15 -1.52 -5.97 12.19
C GLU A 15 -2.94 -5.67 11.67
N ASN A 16 -3.77 -5.00 12.46
CA ASN A 16 -5.10 -4.62 12.03
C ASN A 16 -5.06 -3.54 10.95
N CYS A 17 -4.14 -2.56 11.04
CA CYS A 17 -3.89 -1.58 9.96
C CYS A 17 -3.52 -2.29 8.66
N ALA A 18 -2.59 -3.25 8.74
CA ALA A 18 -2.19 -4.06 7.59
C ALA A 18 -3.37 -4.85 7.00
N ARG A 19 -4.22 -5.45 7.84
CA ARG A 19 -5.43 -6.15 7.38
C ARG A 19 -6.42 -5.22 6.70
N THR A 20 -6.63 -4.02 7.22
CA THR A 20 -7.49 -3.01 6.60
C THR A 20 -6.99 -2.64 5.21
N ILE A 21 -5.70 -2.29 5.08
CA ILE A 21 -5.08 -1.97 3.79
C ILE A 21 -5.24 -3.12 2.82
N LYS A 22 -4.88 -4.34 3.25
CA LYS A 22 -5.00 -5.54 2.42
C LYS A 22 -6.43 -5.75 1.96
N ASN A 23 -7.42 -5.68 2.85
CA ASN A 23 -8.80 -5.94 2.47
C ASN A 23 -9.40 -4.82 1.61
N ALA A 24 -9.07 -3.56 1.88
CA ALA A 24 -9.59 -2.42 1.14
C ALA A 24 -9.03 -2.36 -0.29
N LEU A 25 -7.73 -2.60 -0.44
CA LEU A 25 -7.02 -2.39 -1.70
C LEU A 25 -6.87 -3.69 -2.52
N LYS A 26 -7.15 -4.87 -1.95
CA LYS A 26 -6.95 -6.15 -2.66
C LYS A 26 -7.89 -6.35 -3.85
N ASP A 27 -9.12 -5.86 -3.77
CA ASP A 27 -10.07 -5.96 -4.89
C ASP A 27 -9.64 -5.09 -6.09
N ASP A 28 -9.10 -3.89 -5.83
CA ASP A 28 -8.64 -2.97 -6.89
C ASP A 28 -7.24 -3.32 -7.44
N PHE A 29 -6.29 -3.60 -6.54
CA PHE A 29 -4.87 -3.70 -6.89
C PHE A 29 -4.34 -5.14 -6.88
N GLY A 30 -5.05 -6.07 -6.25
CA GLY A 30 -4.70 -7.49 -6.16
C GLY A 30 -3.95 -7.85 -4.87
N GLU A 31 -2.95 -8.72 -4.96
CA GLU A 31 -2.21 -9.14 -3.78
C GLU A 31 -1.32 -8.01 -3.25
N ILE A 32 -1.50 -7.69 -1.96
CA ILE A 32 -0.77 -6.64 -1.26
C ILE A 32 -0.14 -7.25 -0.02
N GLU A 33 1.14 -7.02 0.14
CA GLU A 33 1.90 -7.35 1.34
C GLU A 33 2.15 -6.07 2.13
N VAL A 34 1.98 -6.15 3.45
CA VAL A 34 2.21 -5.02 4.35
C VAL A 34 3.07 -5.53 5.48
N ASP A 35 4.23 -4.93 5.63
CA ASP A 35 5.16 -5.13 6.73
C ASP A 35 4.94 -4.02 7.76
N VAL A 36 4.29 -4.37 8.87
CA VAL A 36 4.01 -3.44 9.98
C VAL A 36 5.29 -3.08 10.74
N ALA A 37 6.29 -3.96 10.76
CA ALA A 37 7.53 -3.71 11.49
C ALA A 37 8.38 -2.62 10.82
N SER A 38 8.38 -2.59 9.48
CA SER A 38 9.11 -1.58 8.70
C SER A 38 8.22 -0.46 8.15
N GLY A 39 6.89 -0.62 8.20
CA GLY A 39 5.93 0.29 7.57
C GLY A 39 5.98 0.24 6.05
N VAL A 40 6.32 -0.92 5.47
CA VAL A 40 6.50 -1.08 4.02
C VAL A 40 5.36 -1.87 3.40
N VAL A 41 4.74 -1.32 2.37
CA VAL A 41 3.70 -1.94 1.57
C VAL A 41 4.28 -2.38 0.22
N SER A 42 4.19 -3.66 -0.10
CA SER A 42 4.68 -4.24 -1.36
C SER A 42 3.50 -4.76 -2.16
N LEU A 43 3.41 -4.37 -3.44
CA LEU A 43 2.33 -4.80 -4.33
C LEU A 43 2.73 -4.74 -5.80
N SER A 44 1.99 -5.46 -6.65
CA SER A 44 2.13 -5.37 -8.10
C SER A 44 1.19 -4.30 -8.68
N LEU A 45 1.72 -3.11 -8.90
CA LEU A 45 0.95 -1.93 -9.33
C LEU A 45 1.24 -1.58 -10.79
N ASP A 46 0.20 -1.24 -11.55
CA ASP A 46 0.40 -0.61 -12.87
C ASP A 46 0.75 0.87 -12.64
N PRO A 47 1.71 1.47 -13.37
CA PRO A 47 2.13 2.87 -13.16
C PRO A 47 0.99 3.89 -13.23
N ARG A 48 -0.07 3.55 -13.96
CA ARG A 48 -1.28 4.36 -14.14
C ARG A 48 -2.15 4.40 -12.88
N ASP A 49 -2.07 3.36 -12.07
CA ASP A 49 -2.85 3.20 -10.84
C ASP A 49 -2.09 3.71 -9.60
N GLU A 50 -0.85 4.17 -9.76
CA GLU A 50 -0.03 4.69 -8.64
C GLU A 50 -0.67 5.90 -7.96
N ALA A 51 -1.26 6.81 -8.72
CA ALA A 51 -1.96 7.97 -8.16
C ALA A 51 -3.17 7.52 -7.32
N LYS A 52 -4.02 6.65 -7.89
CA LYS A 52 -5.18 6.09 -7.22
C LYS A 52 -4.78 5.35 -5.94
N PHE A 53 -3.73 4.52 -5.98
CA PHE A 53 -3.24 3.81 -4.80
C PHE A 53 -2.88 4.75 -3.65
N LYS A 54 -2.17 5.85 -3.95
CA LYS A 54 -1.81 6.84 -2.93
C LYS A 54 -3.04 7.55 -2.35
N GLU A 55 -4.02 7.88 -3.19
CA GLU A 55 -5.29 8.47 -2.75
C GLU A 55 -6.04 7.52 -1.82
N GLU A 56 -6.22 6.26 -2.22
CA GLU A 56 -6.91 5.25 -1.41
C GLU A 56 -6.17 4.98 -0.08
N MET A 57 -4.83 4.94 -0.09
CA MET A 57 -4.04 4.83 1.14
C MET A 57 -4.30 6.01 2.08
N ASP A 58 -4.32 7.24 1.57
CA ASP A 58 -4.55 8.45 2.36
C ASP A 58 -5.99 8.52 2.90
N ASP A 59 -6.99 8.12 2.10
CA ASP A 59 -8.41 8.01 2.50
C ASP A 59 -8.61 7.01 3.65
N LEU A 60 -7.82 5.93 3.64
CA LEU A 60 -7.75 4.95 4.75
C LEU A 60 -6.99 5.47 5.99
N GLY A 61 -6.31 6.62 5.90
CA GLY A 61 -5.51 7.23 6.96
C GLY A 61 -4.03 6.86 6.96
N PHE A 62 -3.52 6.30 5.87
CA PHE A 62 -2.14 5.86 5.70
C PHE A 62 -1.41 6.70 4.64
N SER A 63 -0.54 7.60 5.08
CA SER A 63 0.18 8.45 4.12
C SER A 63 1.41 7.73 3.56
N VAL A 64 1.51 7.65 2.23
CA VAL A 64 2.68 7.09 1.53
C VAL A 64 3.81 8.13 1.51
N ALA A 65 4.91 7.84 2.20
CA ALA A 65 6.05 8.75 2.34
C ALA A 65 7.08 8.61 1.21
N GLU A 66 7.41 7.38 0.80
CA GLU A 66 8.49 7.13 -0.17
C GLU A 66 8.24 5.87 -0.99
N LYS A 67 8.72 5.83 -2.24
CA LYS A 67 8.74 4.63 -3.09
C LYS A 67 10.14 4.02 -3.07
N LEU A 68 10.26 2.77 -2.63
CA LEU A 68 11.53 2.08 -2.38
C LEU A 68 12.07 1.28 -3.59
N ALA A 69 11.30 1.20 -4.68
CA ALA A 69 11.59 0.48 -5.93
C ALA A 69 11.68 -1.06 -5.84
#